data_AF-A0A327W3C0-F1
#
_entry.id   AF-A0A327W3C0-F1
#
_cell.length_a   1.000
_cell.length_b   1.000
_cell.length_c   1.000
_cell.angle_alpha   90.00
_cell.angle_beta   90.00
_cell.angle_gamma   90.00
#
_symmetry.space_group_name_H-M   'P 1'
#
loop_
_entity.id
_entity.type
_entity.pdbx_description
1 polymer ?
#
loop_
_entity_poly.entity_id
_entity_poly.type
_entity_poly.pdbx_seq_one_letter_code
_entity_poly.pdbx_strand_id
1 'polypeptide(L)'
;MYEFLLEILTRGVMQPALEQPEMNQGLLRRCFDFVEELYDGADAYRAGNVYFTVLECLLDELRYLENAIPYLHGASRARVSAMLRTYAVEGHKRGLPPPRTARRHAS
;
A
#
# COMPACT_ATOMS: atom_id res chain seq x y z
N MET A 1 6.16 9.94 -17.79
CA MET A 1 6.83 10.64 -16.66
C MET A 1 6.30 10.19 -15.30
N TYR A 2 4.99 10.11 -15.10
CA TYR A 2 4.40 9.64 -13.84
C TYR A 2 4.78 8.20 -13.46
N GLU A 3 4.77 7.28 -14.42
CA GLU A 3 5.14 5.87 -14.20
C GLU A 3 6.59 5.70 -13.72
N PHE A 4 7.53 6.46 -14.27
CA PHE A 4 8.93 6.44 -13.85
C PHE A 4 9.13 6.93 -12.41
N LEU A 5 8.38 7.97 -12.00
CA LEU A 5 8.41 8.46 -10.61
C LEU A 5 7.80 7.44 -9.64
N LEU A 6 6.72 6.76 -10.06
CA LEU A 6 6.12 5.68 -9.29
C LEU A 6 7.06 4.47 -9.20
N GLU A 7 7.78 4.13 -10.26
CA GLU A 7 8.76 3.05 -10.24
C GLU A 7 9.93 3.36 -9.30
N ILE A 8 10.47 4.60 -9.33
CA ILE A 8 11.51 5.04 -8.38
C ILE A 8 10.97 4.99 -6.94
N LEU A 9 9.75 5.47 -6.70
CA LEU A 9 9.15 5.44 -5.38
C LEU A 9 8.98 4.01 -4.88
N THR A 10 8.46 3.12 -5.71
CA THR A 10 8.10 1.75 -5.31
C THR A 10 9.33 0.87 -5.18
N ARG A 11 10.14 0.74 -6.23
CA ARG A 11 11.33 -0.12 -6.25
C ARG A 11 12.55 0.52 -5.60
N GLY A 12 12.71 1.83 -5.71
CA GLY A 12 13.87 2.55 -5.18
C GLY A 12 13.74 2.95 -3.71
N VAL A 13 12.52 3.16 -3.21
CA VAL A 13 12.30 3.66 -1.84
C VAL A 13 11.47 2.70 -0.99
N MET A 14 10.27 2.33 -1.43
CA MET A 14 9.35 1.54 -0.61
C MET A 14 9.82 0.11 -0.41
N GLN A 15 10.21 -0.59 -1.48
CA GLN A 15 10.66 -1.98 -1.40
C GLN A 15 11.90 -2.13 -0.49
N PRO A 16 12.99 -1.36 -0.65
CA PRO A 16 14.12 -1.44 0.27
C PRO A 16 13.73 -1.16 1.72
N ALA A 17 12.80 -0.22 1.96
CA ALA A 17 12.32 0.09 3.30
C ALA A 17 11.45 -1.01 3.92
N LEU A 18 10.72 -1.78 3.09
CA LEU A 18 9.91 -2.93 3.51
C LEU A 18 10.76 -4.20 3.72
N GLU A 19 11.94 -4.28 3.11
CA GLU A 19 12.90 -5.38 3.25
C GLU A 19 13.73 -5.30 4.55
N GLN A 20 13.90 -4.12 5.12
CA GLN A 20 14.73 -3.94 6.32
C GLN A 20 14.10 -4.63 7.55
N PRO A 21 14.91 -5.32 8.39
CA PRO A 21 14.44 -5.86 9.66
C PRO A 21 13.86 -4.80 10.60
N GLU A 22 14.46 -3.60 10.58
CA GLU A 22 13.97 -2.41 11.27
C GLU A 22 13.39 -1.43 10.25
N MET A 23 12.09 -1.56 10.00
CA MET A 23 11.39 -0.68 9.05
C MET A 23 11.39 0.77 9.51
N ASN A 24 11.79 1.68 8.62
CA ASN A 24 11.63 3.12 8.85
C ASN A 24 10.14 3.51 8.73
N GLN A 25 9.41 3.40 9.84
CA GLN A 25 7.97 3.62 9.87
C GLN A 25 7.55 5.03 9.43
N GLY A 26 8.39 6.04 9.69
CA GLY A 26 8.13 7.42 9.31
C GLY A 26 8.30 7.67 7.80
N LEU A 27 9.24 6.97 7.16
CA LEU A 27 9.38 6.96 5.71
C LEU A 27 8.18 6.25 5.07
N LEU A 28 7.90 5.02 5.49
CA LEU A 28 6.80 4.22 4.93
C LEU A 28 5.46 4.94 5.06
N ARG A 29 5.16 5.54 6.22
CA ARG A 29 3.95 6.33 6.40
C ARG A 29 3.82 7.46 5.37
N ARG A 30 4.88 8.26 5.19
CA ARG A 30 4.89 9.34 4.19
C ARG A 30 4.75 8.83 2.75
N CYS A 31 5.35 7.68 2.43
CA CYS A 31 5.19 7.06 1.11
C CYS A 31 3.74 6.63 0.87
N PHE A 32 3.09 5.97 1.84
CA PHE A 32 1.70 5.54 1.70
C PHE A 32 0.70 6.71 1.75
N ASP A 33 0.97 7.75 2.55
CA ASP A 33 0.17 8.98 2.55
C ASP A 33 0.25 9.67 1.17
N PHE A 34 1.44 9.76 0.58
CA PHE A 34 1.61 10.28 -0.78
C PHE A 34 0.84 9.46 -1.82
N VAL A 35 0.88 8.13 -1.73
CA VAL A 35 0.10 7.24 -2.62
C VAL A 35 -1.40 7.46 -2.46
N GLU A 36 -1.90 7.64 -1.24
CA GLU A 36 -3.31 7.94 -1.00
C GLU A 36 -3.71 9.29 -1.60
N GLU A 37 -2.94 10.35 -1.36
CA GLU A 37 -3.21 11.68 -1.93
C GLU A 37 -3.21 11.65 -3.47
N LEU A 38 -2.28 10.90 -4.04
CA LEU A 38 -2.18 10.70 -5.48
C LEU A 38 -3.39 9.97 -6.04
N TYR A 39 -3.91 9.00 -5.29
CA TYR A 39 -5.07 8.21 -5.67
C TYR A 39 -6.37 9.00 -5.54
N ASP A 40 -6.52 9.80 -4.48
CA ASP A 40 -7.71 10.62 -4.22
C ASP A 40 -7.86 11.78 -5.22
N GLY A 41 -6.74 12.38 -5.66
CA GLY A 41 -6.72 13.47 -6.63
C GLY A 41 -6.73 13.05 -8.11
N ALA A 42 -6.70 11.75 -8.41
CA ALA A 42 -6.52 11.23 -9.76
C ALA A 42 -7.85 10.98 -10.50
N ASP A 43 -7.84 11.20 -11.82
CA ASP A 43 -8.85 10.60 -12.69
C ASP A 43 -8.75 9.07 -12.69
N ALA A 44 -9.81 8.39 -13.15
CA ALA A 44 -9.90 6.93 -13.09
C ALA A 44 -8.71 6.20 -13.75
N TYR A 45 -8.10 6.81 -14.79
CA TYR A 45 -6.95 6.24 -15.49
C TYR A 45 -5.68 6.33 -14.63
N ARG A 46 -5.41 7.51 -14.05
CA ARG A 46 -4.26 7.75 -13.17
C ARG A 46 -4.37 6.96 -11.86
N ALA A 47 -5.58 6.84 -11.30
CA ALA A 47 -5.83 6.02 -10.12
C ALA A 47 -5.49 4.55 -10.38
N GLY A 48 -5.83 4.04 -11.58
CA GLY A 48 -5.45 2.70 -12.02
C GLY A 48 -3.93 2.49 -12.12
N ASN A 49 -3.20 3.43 -12.70
CA ASN A 49 -1.74 3.32 -12.87
C ASN A 49 -0.98 3.39 -11.54
N VAL A 50 -1.29 4.36 -10.67
CA VAL A 50 -0.70 4.47 -9.33
C VAL A 50 -0.91 3.17 -8.55
N TYR A 51 -2.12 2.63 -8.67
CA TYR A 51 -2.52 1.40 -8.05
C TYR A 51 -1.75 0.17 -8.56
N PHE A 52 -1.62 -0.02 -9.87
CA PHE A 52 -0.88 -1.15 -10.43
C PHE A 52 0.61 -1.10 -10.07
N THR A 53 1.26 0.05 -10.23
CA THR A 53 2.69 0.18 -9.98
C THR A 53 3.06 -0.02 -8.51
N VAL A 54 2.24 0.49 -7.58
CA VAL A 54 2.52 0.34 -6.13
C VAL A 54 2.19 -1.06 -5.64
N LEU A 55 1.10 -1.66 -6.11
CA LEU A 55 0.60 -2.91 -5.58
C LEU A 55 1.27 -4.15 -6.17
N GLU A 56 1.67 -4.12 -7.44
CA GLU A 56 2.45 -5.21 -8.05
C GLU A 56 3.73 -5.45 -7.24
N CYS A 57 4.43 -4.37 -6.86
CA CYS A 57 5.61 -4.46 -6.00
C CYS A 57 5.33 -5.07 -4.61
N LEU A 58 4.11 -4.92 -4.07
CA LEU A 58 3.73 -5.53 -2.79
C LEU A 58 3.36 -7.01 -2.91
N LEU A 59 2.97 -7.46 -4.10
CA LEU A 59 2.61 -8.85 -4.36
C LEU A 59 3.80 -9.71 -4.79
N ASP A 60 4.91 -9.10 -5.21
CA ASP A 60 6.15 -9.81 -5.56
C ASP A 60 6.58 -10.74 -4.42
N GLU A 61 6.42 -10.31 -3.16
CA GLU A 61 6.63 -11.15 -2.00
C GLU A 61 5.60 -10.89 -0.89
N LEU A 62 4.98 -11.96 -0.37
CA LEU A 62 3.92 -11.86 0.66
C LEU A 62 4.36 -11.05 1.89
N ARG A 63 5.65 -11.10 2.25
CA ARG A 63 6.20 -10.30 3.37
C ARG A 63 6.08 -8.79 3.15
N TYR A 64 6.17 -8.30 1.91
CA TYR A 64 6.03 -6.87 1.61
C TYR A 64 4.60 -6.41 1.80
N LEU A 65 3.64 -7.23 1.36
CA LEU A 65 2.23 -6.99 1.64
C LEU A 65 1.99 -6.93 3.15
N GLU A 66 2.42 -7.91 3.92
CA GLU A 66 2.23 -7.95 5.38
C GLU A 66 2.81 -6.71 6.08
N ASN A 67 4.02 -6.31 5.68
CA ASN A 67 4.70 -5.12 6.19
C ASN A 67 4.01 -3.81 5.78
N ALA A 68 3.33 -3.77 4.63
CA ALA A 68 2.60 -2.61 4.13
C ALA A 68 1.22 -2.41 4.79
N ILE A 69 0.56 -3.48 5.25
CA ILE A 69 -0.81 -3.44 5.82
C ILE A 69 -1.04 -2.32 6.87
N PRO A 70 -0.11 -2.04 7.80
CA PRO A 70 -0.28 -0.99 8.80
C PRO A 70 -0.34 0.43 8.22
N TYR A 71 0.19 0.64 7.03
CA TYR A 71 0.28 1.95 6.38
C TYR A 71 -0.82 2.20 5.35
N LEU A 72 -1.48 1.14 4.87
CA LEU A 72 -2.63 1.24 3.96
C LEU A 72 -3.86 1.81 4.67
N HIS A 73 -4.39 2.91 4.16
CA HIS A 73 -5.61 3.55 4.64
C HIS A 73 -6.52 4.02 3.48
N GLY A 74 -7.66 4.63 3.82
CA GLY A 74 -8.56 5.25 2.84
C GLY A 74 -9.00 4.36 1.67
N ALA A 75 -9.06 4.98 0.50
CA ALA A 75 -9.49 4.37 -0.76
C ALA A 75 -8.46 3.35 -1.26
N SER A 76 -7.16 3.60 -1.09
CA SER A 76 -6.12 2.63 -1.47
C SER A 76 -6.27 1.32 -0.70
N ARG A 77 -6.52 1.36 0.62
CA ARG A 77 -6.78 0.15 1.43
C ARG A 77 -7.98 -0.65 0.95
N ALA A 78 -9.10 0.03 0.68
CA ALA A 78 -10.32 -0.63 0.21
C ALA A 78 -10.07 -1.36 -1.12
N ARG A 79 -9.29 -0.72 -2.00
CA ARG A 79 -8.92 -1.27 -3.30
C ARG A 79 -7.96 -2.46 -3.18
N VAL A 80 -6.92 -2.37 -2.35
CA VAL A 80 -6.02 -3.49 -2.06
C VAL A 80 -6.81 -4.67 -1.50
N SER A 81 -7.70 -4.42 -0.54
CA SER A 81 -8.57 -5.46 0.03
C SER A 81 -9.44 -6.14 -1.02
N ALA A 82 -10.05 -5.37 -1.94
CA ALA A 82 -10.84 -5.91 -3.02
C ALA A 82 -10.04 -6.83 -3.93
N MET A 83 -8.79 -6.47 -4.23
CA MET A 83 -7.91 -7.22 -5.10
C MET A 83 -7.45 -8.55 -4.51
N LEU A 84 -7.04 -8.56 -3.24
CA LEU A 84 -6.61 -9.78 -2.57
C LEU A 84 -7.73 -10.84 -2.59
N ARG A 85 -8.99 -10.40 -2.56
CA ARG A 85 -10.17 -11.26 -2.80
C ARG A 85 -10.22 -11.74 -4.25
N THR A 86 -10.10 -10.83 -5.21
CA THR A 86 -10.19 -11.15 -6.65
C THR A 86 -9.12 -12.16 -7.09
N TYR A 87 -7.87 -12.00 -6.67
CA TYR A 87 -6.78 -12.93 -6.99
C TYR A 87 -6.66 -14.10 -6.03
N ALA A 88 -7.56 -14.22 -5.04
CA ALA A 88 -7.57 -15.29 -4.04
C ALA A 88 -6.20 -15.52 -3.37
N VAL A 89 -5.49 -14.43 -3.06
CA VAL A 89 -4.16 -14.48 -2.44
C VAL A 89 -4.22 -15.27 -1.14
N GLU A 90 -3.32 -16.23 -0.97
CA GLU A 90 -3.28 -17.10 0.21
C GLU A 90 -3.12 -16.25 1.49
N GLY A 91 -3.85 -16.60 2.55
CA GLY A 91 -3.92 -15.78 3.77
C GLY A 91 -4.80 -14.51 3.67
N HIS A 92 -5.15 -14.05 2.46
CA HIS A 92 -5.92 -12.82 2.23
C HIS A 92 -7.13 -12.98 1.30
N LYS A 93 -7.66 -14.21 1.14
CA LYS A 93 -8.84 -14.51 0.31
C LYS A 93 -10.10 -13.70 0.69
N ARG A 94 -10.17 -13.21 1.93
CA ARG A 94 -11.26 -12.35 2.43
C ARG A 94 -10.94 -10.85 2.33
N GLY A 95 -9.78 -10.50 1.79
CA GLY A 95 -9.26 -9.14 1.75
C GLY A 95 -8.38 -8.83 2.96
N LEU A 96 -8.12 -7.53 3.15
CA LEU A 96 -7.37 -7.04 4.30
C LEU A 96 -8.20 -7.15 5.58
N PRO A 97 -7.56 -7.38 6.74
CA PRO A 97 -8.24 -7.30 8.04
C PRO A 97 -8.81 -5.88 8.25
N PRO A 98 -9.81 -5.71 9.12
CA PRO A 98 -10.29 -4.38 9.49
C PRO A 98 -9.12 -3.51 9.97
N PRO A 99 -9.13 -2.18 9.73
CA PRO A 99 -8.10 -1.30 10.26
C PRO A 99 -7.97 -1.53 11.76
N ARG A 100 -6.74 -1.63 12.28
CA ARG A 100 -6.55 -1.60 13.73
C ARG A 100 -6.99 -0.21 14.17
N THR A 101 -8.22 -0.09 14.68
CA THR A 101 -8.69 1.12 15.32
C THR A 101 -7.68 1.45 16.40
N ALA A 102 -6.98 2.58 16.26
CA ALA A 102 -6.24 3.14 17.37
C ALA A 102 -7.21 3.18 18.54
N ARG A 103 -6.89 2.48 19.64
CA ARG A 103 -7.60 2.65 20.91
C ARG A 103 -7.56 4.16 21.17
N ARG A 104 -8.70 4.84 20.99
CA ARG A 104 -8.88 6.17 21.53
C ARG A 104 -8.70 6.00 23.02
N HIS A 105 -7.54 6.40 23.54
CA HIS A 105 -7.42 6.70 24.96
C HIS A 105 -8.43 7.83 25.21
N ALA A 106 -9.60 7.45 25.73
CA ALA A 106 -10.47 8.40 26.40
C ALA A 106 -9.65 8.93 27.59
N SER A 107 -9.26 10.20 27.48
CA SER A 107 -8.87 11.02 28.63
C SER A 107 -10.13 11.51 29.32
#